data_AF-R7ULW6-F1
#
_entry.id   AF-R7ULW6-F1
#
_cell.length_a   1.000
_cell.length_b   1.000
_cell.length_c   1.000
_cell.angle_alpha   90.00
_cell.angle_beta   90.00
_cell.angle_gamma   90.00
#
_symmetry.space_group_name_H-M   'P 1'
#
loop_
_entity.id
_entity.type
_entity.pdbx_description
1 polymer ?
#
loop_
_entity_poly.entity_id
_entity_poly.type
_entity_poly.pdbx_seq_one_letter_code
_entity_poly.pdbx_strand_id
1 'polypeptide(L)'
;EENVTIQDQLPLGIPQHDPSGAPALHYDQAPRTRRGFSYQDYAAFSLALRSLKDESYTELWQEHHEDILAVWRDGLFDLYQVKTRDQADSPWKLSDEELRKCLRRFCALEVQDGTKIKRYVVYSNVKSYLPAPSAGAVARAQSPAVIKHELMNAASAALPAESRTVVDELSRKLAVPVARLEAVLQKLDFIVGPGLDAFQEIAPFSLCNADSRLHNWPLNTVRRLQEDLVLRINKAGSLGAVTPLDLHTSLSGSTGVADVEVWSRRLSVAEIQKQVDRWISRRRRGKFAVVGGFGSLAIIFGALLLRPVFQETPAQHALNVVQGSAGLVRPAEFRESIAIIRAAKLRLDGVSWSHADLVCQDMSDLSMARATGEGVKGTGANFDRAFLSSSWFKQGELNGSRFQFARMDDINLEGANMVAANLYGAEARNAKMAGVTLDAANVSHGDFA
;
A
#
# COMPACT_ATOMS: atom_id res chain seq x y z
N GLU A 1 1.92 -48.84 6.30
CA GLU A 1 0.75 -48.04 6.70
C GLU A 1 1.13 -46.57 6.56
N GLU A 2 0.21 -45.78 6.03
CA GLU A 2 0.44 -44.63 5.13
C GLU A 2 1.28 -43.47 5.68
N ASN A 3 2.25 -43.03 4.87
CA ASN A 3 2.90 -41.72 4.98
C ASN A 3 1.93 -40.64 4.51
N VAL A 4 1.32 -39.89 5.44
CA VAL A 4 0.54 -38.71 5.12
C VAL A 4 1.46 -37.49 5.14
N THR A 5 1.97 -37.12 3.98
CA THR A 5 2.74 -35.89 3.73
C THR A 5 1.80 -34.69 3.87
N ILE A 6 2.20 -33.67 4.64
CA ILE A 6 1.41 -32.44 4.88
C ILE A 6 1.14 -31.62 3.60
N GLN A 7 1.68 -32.03 2.43
CA GLN A 7 1.28 -31.48 1.13
C GLN A 7 -0.20 -31.72 0.79
N ASP A 8 -0.87 -32.68 1.43
CA ASP A 8 -2.27 -33.01 1.17
C ASP A 8 -3.31 -32.24 2.01
N GLN A 9 -2.91 -31.16 2.71
CA GLN A 9 -3.84 -30.37 3.54
C GLN A 9 -4.02 -28.89 3.12
N LEU A 10 -3.68 -28.53 1.89
CA LEU A 10 -4.45 -27.47 1.23
C LEU A 10 -5.70 -28.16 0.66
N PRO A 11 -6.93 -27.70 0.98
CA PRO A 11 -8.16 -28.39 0.55
C PRO A 11 -8.27 -28.59 -0.97
N LEU A 12 -7.43 -27.92 -1.78
CA LEU A 12 -7.34 -28.06 -3.23
C LEU A 12 -5.88 -28.10 -3.78
N GLY A 13 -4.85 -28.29 -2.93
CA GLY A 13 -3.43 -28.29 -3.35
C GLY A 13 -2.86 -26.92 -3.76
N ILE A 14 -1.59 -26.89 -4.20
CA ILE A 14 -0.92 -25.71 -4.78
C ILE A 14 -1.14 -25.74 -6.30
N PRO A 15 -1.58 -24.64 -6.96
CA PRO A 15 -1.69 -24.61 -8.42
C PRO A 15 -0.36 -24.94 -9.07
N GLN A 16 -0.31 -26.03 -9.85
CA GLN A 16 0.92 -26.45 -10.52
C GLN A 16 1.35 -25.39 -11.52
N HIS A 17 2.65 -25.03 -11.51
CA HIS A 17 3.26 -24.23 -12.56
C HIS A 17 3.07 -24.92 -13.92
N ASP A 18 2.71 -24.15 -14.95
CA ASP A 18 2.72 -24.62 -16.33
C ASP A 18 4.12 -25.19 -16.66
N PRO A 19 4.25 -26.36 -17.32
CA PRO A 19 5.54 -26.91 -17.76
C PRO A 19 6.41 -25.95 -18.59
N SER A 20 5.88 -24.81 -19.04
CA SER A 20 6.65 -23.71 -19.66
C SER A 20 7.44 -22.82 -18.67
N GLY A 21 7.27 -23.00 -17.35
CA GLY A 21 7.86 -22.12 -16.34
C GLY A 21 7.12 -20.78 -16.17
N ALA A 22 6.00 -20.57 -16.87
CA ALA A 22 5.12 -19.44 -16.62
C ALA A 22 4.31 -19.66 -15.32
N PRO A 23 4.09 -18.61 -14.50
CA PRO A 23 3.21 -18.72 -13.35
C PRO A 23 1.82 -19.17 -13.81
N ALA A 24 1.29 -20.21 -13.17
CA ALA A 24 -0.01 -20.78 -13.49
C ALA A 24 -1.09 -19.70 -13.49
N LEU A 25 -1.67 -19.42 -14.65
CA LEU A 25 -2.85 -18.58 -14.79
C LEU A 25 -4.06 -19.35 -14.28
N HIS A 26 -4.22 -19.44 -12.94
CA HIS A 26 -5.50 -19.75 -12.34
C HIS A 26 -6.17 -18.48 -11.83
N TYR A 27 -7.38 -18.31 -12.33
CA TYR A 27 -8.28 -17.18 -12.30
C TYR A 27 -8.81 -16.92 -10.87
N ASP A 28 -7.95 -16.49 -9.95
CA ASP A 28 -8.40 -16.06 -8.63
C ASP A 28 -8.92 -14.62 -8.73
N GLN A 29 -10.24 -14.48 -8.87
CA GLN A 29 -10.91 -13.18 -8.97
C GLN A 29 -10.82 -12.39 -7.65
N ALA A 30 -10.64 -13.04 -6.51
CA ALA A 30 -10.64 -12.36 -5.21
C ALA A 30 -9.37 -11.50 -4.99
N PRO A 31 -8.14 -11.96 -5.25
CA PRO A 31 -6.94 -11.11 -5.25
C PRO A 31 -7.01 -9.98 -6.27
N ARG A 32 -7.54 -10.24 -7.48
CA ARG A 32 -7.74 -9.22 -8.52
C ARG A 32 -8.73 -8.14 -8.08
N THR A 33 -9.86 -8.56 -7.52
CA THR A 33 -10.91 -7.66 -7.02
C THR A 33 -10.40 -6.84 -5.83
N ARG A 34 -9.68 -7.46 -4.89
CA ARG A 34 -9.02 -6.74 -3.78
C ARG A 34 -7.95 -5.76 -4.25
N ARG A 35 -7.16 -6.10 -5.28
CA ARG A 35 -6.20 -5.17 -5.90
C ARG A 35 -6.91 -4.01 -6.61
N GLY A 36 -8.03 -4.27 -7.29
CA GLY A 36 -8.88 -3.25 -7.90
C GLY A 36 -9.43 -2.25 -6.89
N PHE A 37 -10.01 -2.73 -5.79
CA PHE A 37 -10.46 -1.88 -4.69
C PHE A 37 -9.30 -1.09 -4.05
N SER A 38 -8.14 -1.74 -3.86
CA SER A 38 -6.93 -1.06 -3.38
C SER A 38 -6.45 0.04 -4.34
N TYR A 39 -6.68 -0.13 -5.65
CA TYR A 39 -6.31 0.85 -6.66
C TYR A 39 -7.27 2.04 -6.70
N GLN A 40 -8.57 1.81 -6.48
CA GLN A 40 -9.57 2.86 -6.29
C GLN A 40 -9.28 3.69 -5.03
N ASP A 41 -9.00 3.03 -3.91
CA ASP A 41 -8.57 3.70 -2.67
C ASP A 41 -7.31 4.54 -2.90
N TYR A 42 -6.36 4.01 -3.70
CA TYR A 42 -5.17 4.77 -4.10
C TYR A 42 -5.50 5.96 -5.00
N ALA A 43 -6.43 5.83 -5.94
CA ALA A 43 -6.86 6.94 -6.79
C ALA A 43 -7.49 8.06 -5.96
N ALA A 44 -8.34 7.71 -4.99
CA ALA A 44 -8.90 8.66 -4.03
C ALA A 44 -7.81 9.32 -3.18
N PHE A 45 -6.84 8.52 -2.71
CA PHE A 45 -5.68 9.00 -1.97
C PHE A 45 -4.86 10.00 -2.78
N SER A 46 -4.55 9.67 -4.05
CA SER A 46 -3.75 10.54 -4.91
C SER A 46 -4.47 11.86 -5.23
N LEU A 47 -5.78 11.83 -5.44
CA LEU A 47 -6.61 13.03 -5.62
C LEU A 47 -6.65 13.89 -4.35
N ALA A 48 -6.80 13.27 -3.18
CA ALA A 48 -6.76 13.99 -1.91
C ALA A 48 -5.42 14.70 -1.72
N LEU A 49 -4.31 13.97 -1.91
CA LEU A 49 -2.97 14.52 -1.80
C LEU A 49 -2.70 15.67 -2.78
N ARG A 50 -3.14 15.51 -4.03
CA ARG A 50 -3.07 16.58 -5.02
C ARG A 50 -3.79 17.83 -4.53
N SER A 51 -5.00 17.66 -3.98
CA SER A 51 -5.82 18.75 -3.43
C SER A 51 -5.18 19.43 -2.22
N LEU A 52 -4.38 18.73 -1.42
CA LEU A 52 -3.60 19.38 -0.35
C LEU A 52 -2.55 20.36 -0.92
N LYS A 53 -2.04 20.09 -2.12
CA LYS A 53 -0.97 20.87 -2.76
C LYS A 53 -1.49 21.98 -3.65
N ASP A 54 -2.43 21.67 -4.54
CA ASP A 54 -2.95 22.60 -5.55
C ASP A 54 -4.32 23.18 -5.18
N GLU A 55 -4.86 22.79 -4.02
CA GLU A 55 -6.10 23.32 -3.49
C GLU A 55 -7.33 23.10 -4.41
N SER A 56 -7.24 22.12 -5.32
CA SER A 56 -8.25 21.85 -6.36
C SER A 56 -9.62 21.44 -5.81
N TYR A 57 -9.66 20.39 -4.99
CA TYR A 57 -10.91 19.86 -4.44
C TYR A 57 -11.11 20.21 -2.96
N THR A 58 -12.37 20.38 -2.55
CA THR A 58 -12.77 20.53 -1.14
C THR A 58 -13.16 19.19 -0.52
N GLU A 59 -13.78 18.31 -1.32
CA GLU A 59 -14.36 17.06 -0.87
C GLU A 59 -14.20 15.97 -1.94
N LEU A 60 -14.05 14.74 -1.47
CA LEU A 60 -14.10 13.54 -2.28
C LEU A 60 -15.17 12.61 -1.71
N TRP A 61 -15.96 12.00 -2.55
CA TRP A 61 -17.01 11.07 -2.16
C TRP A 61 -16.71 9.72 -2.79
N GLN A 62 -16.61 8.67 -1.98
CA GLN A 62 -16.41 7.30 -2.45
C GLN A 62 -17.73 6.64 -2.79
N GLU A 63 -17.79 5.85 -3.86
CA GLU A 63 -18.99 5.06 -4.21
C GLU A 63 -20.26 5.92 -4.29
N HIS A 64 -20.16 7.15 -4.76
CA HIS A 64 -21.27 8.11 -4.78
C HIS A 64 -21.46 8.66 -6.18
N HIS A 65 -22.56 8.23 -6.82
CA HIS A 65 -22.86 8.38 -8.26
C HIS A 65 -21.86 7.67 -9.19
N GLU A 66 -20.56 7.81 -8.94
CA GLU A 66 -19.45 7.12 -9.59
C GLU A 66 -18.46 6.57 -8.54
N ASP A 67 -17.40 5.89 -8.99
CA ASP A 67 -16.41 5.29 -8.10
C ASP A 67 -15.81 6.36 -7.15
N ILE A 68 -15.52 7.55 -7.70
CA ILE A 68 -15.14 8.73 -6.92
C ILE A 68 -15.82 9.98 -7.52
N LEU A 69 -16.48 10.78 -6.68
CA LEU A 69 -16.96 12.11 -7.03
C LEU A 69 -16.12 13.15 -6.29
N ALA A 70 -15.51 14.09 -7.02
CA ALA A 70 -14.70 15.16 -6.44
C ALA A 70 -15.40 16.51 -6.60
N VAL A 71 -15.47 17.27 -5.50
CA VAL A 71 -16.13 18.58 -5.44
C VAL A 71 -15.08 19.67 -5.50
N TRP A 72 -15.19 20.53 -6.51
CA TRP A 72 -14.37 21.73 -6.64
C TRP A 72 -14.81 22.82 -5.64
N ARG A 73 -13.93 23.79 -5.38
CA ARG A 73 -14.26 24.97 -4.56
C ARG A 73 -15.42 25.80 -5.10
N ASP A 74 -15.61 25.80 -6.41
CA ASP A 74 -16.71 26.50 -7.10
C ASP A 74 -18.03 25.70 -7.05
N GLY A 75 -18.04 24.52 -6.42
CA GLY A 75 -19.21 23.64 -6.29
C GLY A 75 -19.47 22.74 -7.50
N LEU A 76 -18.63 22.79 -8.54
CA LEU A 76 -18.71 21.88 -9.68
C LEU A 76 -18.10 20.51 -9.35
N PHE A 77 -18.43 19.51 -10.16
CA PHE A 77 -18.03 18.12 -9.93
C PHE A 77 -17.12 17.59 -11.02
N ASP A 78 -16.09 16.85 -10.62
CA ASP A 78 -15.41 15.88 -11.48
C ASP A 78 -15.84 14.47 -11.06
N LEU A 79 -16.25 13.66 -12.02
CA LEU A 79 -16.72 12.30 -11.81
C LEU A 79 -15.69 11.30 -12.33
N TYR A 80 -15.20 10.44 -11.46
CA TYR A 80 -14.13 9.51 -11.76
C TYR A 80 -14.64 8.09 -11.84
N GLN A 81 -14.27 7.41 -12.93
CA GLN A 81 -14.35 5.97 -13.04
C GLN A 81 -12.94 5.39 -13.02
N VAL A 82 -12.67 4.52 -12.05
CA VAL A 82 -11.38 3.86 -11.90
C VAL A 82 -11.39 2.54 -12.69
N LYS A 83 -10.45 2.38 -13.61
CA LYS A 83 -10.34 1.16 -14.44
C LYS A 83 -8.90 0.68 -14.52
N THR A 84 -8.69 -0.63 -14.36
CA THR A 84 -7.36 -1.23 -14.38
C THR A 84 -7.20 -2.22 -15.54
N ARG A 85 -5.98 -2.40 -16.04
CA ARG A 85 -5.60 -3.45 -16.99
C ARG A 85 -4.33 -4.16 -16.53
N ASP A 86 -4.29 -5.47 -16.70
CA ASP A 86 -3.08 -6.26 -16.39
C ASP A 86 -1.98 -6.03 -17.45
N GLN A 87 -2.37 -5.83 -18.72
CA GLN A 87 -1.43 -5.51 -19.79
C GLN A 87 -1.23 -3.99 -19.88
N ALA A 88 -0.10 -3.51 -19.38
CA ALA A 88 0.26 -2.09 -19.39
C ALA A 88 0.33 -1.49 -20.81
N ASP A 89 0.59 -2.31 -21.83
CA ASP A 89 0.84 -1.86 -23.22
C ASP A 89 -0.41 -1.68 -24.08
N SER A 90 -1.60 -2.01 -23.56
CA SER A 90 -2.85 -1.90 -24.33
C SER A 90 -3.63 -0.64 -23.95
N PRO A 91 -3.48 0.48 -24.70
CA PRO A 91 -4.11 1.75 -24.35
C PRO A 91 -5.62 1.76 -24.56
N TRP A 92 -6.32 2.63 -23.83
CA TRP A 92 -7.78 2.76 -23.91
C TRP A 92 -8.24 3.38 -25.25
N LYS A 93 -9.05 2.63 -25.99
CA LYS A 93 -9.69 3.04 -27.25
C LYS A 93 -11.20 3.13 -27.05
N LEU A 94 -11.86 3.97 -27.85
CA LEU A 94 -13.33 4.08 -27.83
C LEU A 94 -14.04 2.78 -28.19
N SER A 95 -13.39 1.89 -28.96
CA SER A 95 -13.88 0.55 -29.26
C SER A 95 -13.96 -0.37 -28.04
N ASP A 96 -13.24 -0.09 -26.96
CA ASP A 96 -13.13 -0.98 -25.82
C ASP A 96 -14.45 -1.09 -25.05
N GLU A 97 -14.84 -2.32 -24.68
CA GLU A 97 -16.13 -2.57 -24.04
C GLU A 97 -16.24 -1.89 -22.67
N GLU A 98 -15.19 -1.98 -21.86
CA GLU A 98 -15.15 -1.36 -20.53
C GLU A 98 -15.26 0.17 -20.62
N LEU A 99 -14.61 0.81 -21.60
CA LEU A 99 -14.74 2.26 -21.79
C LEU A 99 -16.17 2.63 -22.25
N ARG A 100 -16.78 1.81 -23.13
CA ARG A 100 -18.19 1.98 -23.52
C ARG A 100 -19.15 1.91 -22.34
N LYS A 101 -18.91 1.00 -21.38
CA LYS A 101 -19.71 0.94 -20.13
C LYS A 101 -19.57 2.24 -19.33
N CYS A 102 -18.35 2.79 -19.20
CA CYS A 102 -18.12 4.07 -18.54
C CYS A 102 -18.90 5.21 -19.23
N LEU A 103 -18.78 5.32 -20.56
CA LEU A 103 -19.48 6.34 -21.34
C LEU A 103 -21.00 6.28 -21.19
N ARG A 104 -21.57 5.08 -21.09
CA ARG A 104 -23.01 4.90 -20.84
C ARG A 104 -23.41 5.51 -19.49
N ARG A 105 -22.64 5.24 -18.42
CA ARG A 105 -22.89 5.80 -17.08
C ARG A 105 -22.79 7.32 -17.09
N PHE A 106 -21.72 7.85 -17.69
CA PHE A 106 -21.53 9.30 -17.83
C PHE A 106 -22.67 9.96 -18.60
N CYS A 107 -23.17 9.32 -19.68
CA CYS A 107 -24.34 9.82 -20.40
C CYS A 107 -25.60 9.84 -19.51
N ALA A 108 -25.78 8.90 -18.59
CA ALA A 108 -26.91 8.92 -17.68
C ALA A 108 -26.82 10.11 -16.70
N LEU A 109 -25.62 10.41 -16.20
CA LEU A 109 -25.36 11.53 -15.29
C LEU A 109 -25.46 12.90 -15.99
N GLU A 110 -25.05 12.98 -17.25
CA GLU A 110 -25.15 14.23 -18.04
C GLU A 110 -26.61 14.70 -18.17
N VAL A 111 -27.58 13.78 -18.17
CA VAL A 111 -29.01 14.13 -18.20
C VAL A 111 -29.47 14.77 -16.90
N GLN A 112 -28.95 14.31 -15.77
CA GLN A 112 -29.41 14.72 -14.45
C GLN A 112 -28.74 16.02 -14.02
N ASP A 113 -27.41 16.09 -14.12
CA ASP A 113 -26.61 17.16 -13.52
C ASP A 113 -25.48 17.67 -14.43
N GLY A 114 -25.62 17.52 -15.76
CA GLY A 114 -24.57 17.89 -16.73
C GLY A 114 -24.02 19.31 -16.60
N THR A 115 -24.83 20.29 -16.17
CA THR A 115 -24.38 21.68 -15.96
C THR A 115 -23.48 21.85 -14.73
N LYS A 116 -23.57 20.96 -13.75
CA LYS A 116 -22.73 20.94 -12.55
C LYS A 116 -21.49 20.06 -12.74
N ILE A 117 -21.47 19.21 -13.77
CA ILE A 117 -20.36 18.31 -14.07
C ILE A 117 -19.36 19.03 -14.98
N LYS A 118 -18.17 19.26 -14.44
CA LYS A 118 -17.04 19.88 -15.15
C LYS A 118 -16.33 18.86 -16.02
N ARG A 119 -16.05 17.65 -15.50
CA ARG A 119 -15.35 16.59 -16.23
C ARG A 119 -15.83 15.20 -15.86
N TYR A 120 -15.74 14.32 -16.86
CA TYR A 120 -15.79 12.87 -16.67
C TYR A 120 -14.37 12.34 -16.82
N VAL A 121 -13.85 11.64 -15.82
CA VAL A 121 -12.45 11.24 -15.79
C VAL A 121 -12.34 9.72 -15.70
N VAL A 122 -11.60 9.12 -16.62
CA VAL A 122 -11.16 7.73 -16.48
C VAL A 122 -9.79 7.74 -15.82
N TYR A 123 -9.73 7.27 -14.58
CA TYR A 123 -8.48 7.09 -13.84
C TYR A 123 -7.99 5.65 -14.04
N SER A 124 -6.79 5.46 -14.58
CA SER A 124 -6.31 4.12 -14.94
C SER A 124 -4.80 3.98 -14.82
N ASN A 125 -4.33 2.75 -14.62
CA ASN A 125 -2.90 2.42 -14.72
C ASN A 125 -2.39 2.41 -16.17
N VAL A 126 -3.26 2.60 -17.15
CA VAL A 126 -2.93 2.63 -18.59
C VAL A 126 -3.44 3.91 -19.24
N LYS A 127 -2.66 4.45 -20.18
CA LYS A 127 -2.99 5.66 -20.94
C LYS A 127 -4.13 5.46 -21.93
N SER A 128 -4.80 6.56 -22.28
CA SER A 128 -5.65 6.60 -23.48
C SER A 128 -4.82 6.40 -24.74
N TYR A 129 -5.42 5.81 -25.76
CA TYR A 129 -4.78 5.65 -27.06
C TYR A 129 -4.47 7.02 -27.65
N LEU A 130 -3.20 7.28 -27.89
CA LEU A 130 -2.70 8.44 -28.60
C LEU A 130 -2.08 7.96 -29.92
N PRO A 131 -2.61 8.38 -31.07
CA PRO A 131 -2.14 7.90 -32.36
C PRO A 131 -0.76 8.45 -32.69
N ALA A 132 0.09 7.63 -33.30
CA ALA A 132 1.36 8.08 -33.88
C ALA A 132 1.11 9.04 -35.05
N PRO A 133 2.08 9.91 -35.43
CA PRO A 133 1.93 10.80 -36.59
C PRO A 133 1.59 10.07 -37.89
N SER A 134 2.07 8.83 -38.05
CA SER A 134 1.83 7.95 -39.20
C SER A 134 0.51 7.17 -39.15
N ALA A 135 -0.27 7.29 -38.08
CA ALA A 135 -1.52 6.54 -37.94
C ALA A 135 -2.59 7.06 -38.93
N GLY A 136 -3.24 6.14 -39.63
CA GLY A 136 -4.34 6.46 -40.55
C GLY A 136 -5.58 7.00 -39.84
N ALA A 137 -6.47 7.66 -40.60
CA ALA A 137 -7.65 8.37 -40.07
C ALA A 137 -8.56 7.49 -39.18
N VAL A 138 -8.81 6.23 -39.59
CA VAL A 138 -9.62 5.27 -38.81
C VAL A 138 -9.00 4.97 -37.45
N ALA A 139 -7.69 4.78 -37.38
CA ALA A 139 -7.02 4.55 -36.11
C ALA A 139 -7.09 5.81 -35.23
N ARG A 140 -6.84 7.00 -35.79
CA ARG A 140 -6.93 8.27 -35.07
C ARG A 140 -8.33 8.50 -34.47
N ALA A 141 -9.38 8.16 -35.20
CA ALA A 141 -10.77 8.26 -34.74
C ALA A 141 -11.10 7.37 -33.52
N GLN A 142 -10.29 6.37 -33.20
CA GLN A 142 -10.44 5.56 -31.99
C GLN A 142 -9.86 6.20 -30.72
N SER A 143 -9.14 7.31 -30.87
CA SER A 143 -8.53 8.03 -29.74
C SER A 143 -9.55 8.96 -29.07
N PRO A 144 -9.84 8.79 -27.77
CA PRO A 144 -10.71 9.71 -27.05
C PRO A 144 -10.21 11.17 -27.09
N ALA A 145 -8.90 11.36 -27.02
CA ALA A 145 -8.28 12.68 -27.03
C ALA A 145 -8.42 13.39 -28.38
N VAL A 146 -8.30 12.65 -29.49
CA VAL A 146 -8.52 13.20 -30.84
C VAL A 146 -9.97 13.63 -31.01
N ILE A 147 -10.91 12.75 -30.68
CA ILE A 147 -12.35 13.06 -30.79
C ILE A 147 -12.72 14.27 -29.92
N LYS A 148 -12.22 14.34 -28.68
CA LYS A 148 -12.40 15.52 -27.82
C LYS A 148 -11.86 16.80 -28.48
N HIS A 149 -10.63 16.77 -28.97
CA HIS A 149 -10.01 17.92 -29.61
C HIS A 149 -10.78 18.38 -30.84
N GLU A 150 -11.25 17.45 -31.67
CA GLU A 150 -12.07 17.75 -32.84
C GLU A 150 -13.42 18.35 -32.45
N LEU A 151 -14.09 17.78 -31.44
CA LEU A 151 -15.36 18.31 -30.92
C LEU A 151 -15.22 19.72 -30.33
N MET A 152 -14.13 20.00 -29.61
CA MET A 152 -13.88 21.32 -29.01
C MET A 152 -13.56 22.39 -30.06
N ASN A 153 -12.93 22.01 -31.18
CA ASN A 153 -12.57 22.93 -32.27
C ASN A 153 -13.62 23.00 -33.39
N ALA A 154 -14.68 22.20 -33.34
CA ALA A 154 -15.73 22.11 -34.36
C ALA A 154 -16.65 23.35 -34.45
N ALA A 155 -16.23 24.51 -33.95
CA ALA A 155 -17.06 25.72 -33.82
C ALA A 155 -17.69 26.22 -35.14
N SER A 156 -17.31 25.70 -36.31
CA SER A 156 -18.15 25.77 -37.53
C SER A 156 -17.95 24.63 -38.55
N ALA A 157 -17.15 23.60 -38.25
CA ALA A 157 -16.80 22.54 -39.19
C ALA A 157 -17.32 21.19 -38.68
N ALA A 158 -17.94 20.41 -39.56
CA ALA A 158 -18.35 19.04 -39.24
C ALA A 158 -17.13 18.20 -38.83
N LEU A 159 -17.34 17.26 -37.91
CA LEU A 159 -16.34 16.24 -37.57
C LEU A 159 -15.81 15.57 -38.86
N PRO A 160 -14.52 15.20 -38.90
CA PRO A 160 -14.00 14.34 -39.96
C PRO A 160 -14.87 13.08 -40.14
N ALA A 161 -14.99 12.60 -41.38
CA ALA A 161 -15.92 11.51 -41.73
C ALA A 161 -15.70 10.24 -40.88
N GLU A 162 -14.44 9.88 -40.62
CA GLU A 162 -14.06 8.72 -39.81
C GLU A 162 -14.45 8.92 -38.35
N SER A 163 -14.16 10.09 -37.79
CA SER A 163 -14.53 10.47 -36.41
C SER A 163 -16.04 10.48 -36.22
N ARG A 164 -16.78 11.03 -37.20
CA ARG A 164 -18.24 11.04 -37.19
C ARG A 164 -18.80 9.62 -37.20
N THR A 165 -18.24 8.76 -38.05
CA THR A 165 -18.65 7.35 -38.13
C THR A 165 -18.48 6.64 -36.79
N VAL A 166 -17.36 6.85 -36.11
CA VAL A 166 -17.10 6.27 -34.79
C VAL A 166 -18.08 6.79 -33.73
N VAL A 167 -18.35 8.09 -33.70
CA VAL A 167 -19.32 8.70 -32.74
C VAL A 167 -20.74 8.18 -32.97
N ASP A 168 -21.18 8.10 -34.23
CA ASP A 168 -22.51 7.58 -34.58
C ASP A 168 -22.65 6.08 -34.25
N GLU A 169 -21.59 5.30 -34.48
CA GLU A 169 -21.55 3.89 -34.09
C GLU A 169 -21.61 3.72 -32.57
N LEU A 170 -20.86 4.52 -31.81
CA LEU A 170 -20.89 4.52 -30.35
C LEU A 170 -22.26 4.90 -29.82
N SER A 171 -22.87 5.97 -30.34
CA SER A 171 -24.23 6.39 -29.97
C SER A 171 -25.24 5.25 -30.15
N ARG A 172 -25.17 4.53 -31.29
CA ARG A 172 -26.03 3.36 -31.56
C ARG A 172 -25.77 2.20 -30.60
N LYS A 173 -24.51 1.84 -30.36
CA LYS A 173 -24.12 0.75 -29.43
C LYS A 173 -24.47 1.05 -27.97
N LEU A 174 -24.39 2.32 -27.59
CA LEU A 174 -24.70 2.78 -26.24
C LEU A 174 -26.20 3.03 -26.04
N ALA A 175 -26.97 3.14 -27.13
CA ALA A 175 -28.37 3.55 -27.16
C ALA A 175 -28.60 4.93 -26.52
N VAL A 176 -27.72 5.89 -26.83
CA VAL A 176 -27.78 7.28 -26.32
C VAL A 176 -27.79 8.29 -27.46
N PRO A 177 -28.48 9.44 -27.34
CA PRO A 177 -28.45 10.48 -28.36
C PRO A 177 -27.03 11.00 -28.65
N VAL A 178 -26.73 11.27 -29.93
CA VAL A 178 -25.40 11.72 -30.36
C VAL A 178 -24.97 12.99 -29.64
N ALA A 179 -25.82 14.01 -29.57
CA ALA A 179 -25.51 15.28 -28.90
C ALA A 179 -25.11 15.08 -27.42
N ARG A 180 -25.71 14.10 -26.74
CA ARG A 180 -25.38 13.77 -25.35
C ARG A 180 -24.03 13.09 -25.24
N LEU A 181 -23.75 12.15 -26.14
CA LEU A 181 -22.45 11.49 -26.21
C LEU A 181 -21.35 12.51 -26.52
N GLU A 182 -21.58 13.43 -27.44
CA GLU A 182 -20.64 14.51 -27.78
C GLU A 182 -20.37 15.42 -26.57
N ALA A 183 -21.40 15.81 -25.80
CA ALA A 183 -21.22 16.58 -24.57
C ALA A 183 -20.34 15.85 -23.53
N VAL A 184 -20.57 14.54 -23.34
CA VAL A 184 -19.73 13.71 -22.46
C VAL A 184 -18.30 13.62 -22.99
N LEU A 185 -18.11 13.39 -24.29
CA LEU A 185 -16.79 13.27 -24.92
C LEU A 185 -15.99 14.59 -24.86
N GLN A 186 -16.65 15.74 -24.95
CA GLN A 186 -16.02 17.06 -24.75
C GLN A 186 -15.49 17.23 -23.32
N LYS A 187 -16.20 16.67 -22.33
CA LYS A 187 -15.83 16.71 -20.91
C LYS A 187 -14.96 15.53 -20.46
N LEU A 188 -14.71 14.56 -21.34
CA LEU A 188 -13.96 13.34 -21.00
C LEU A 188 -12.46 13.63 -20.86
N ASP A 189 -11.86 13.15 -19.78
CA ASP A 189 -10.42 13.23 -19.52
C ASP A 189 -9.87 11.89 -19.04
N PHE A 190 -8.55 11.73 -19.15
CA PHE A 190 -7.84 10.56 -18.66
C PHE A 190 -6.75 10.99 -17.68
N ILE A 191 -6.67 10.29 -16.55
CA ILE A 191 -5.55 10.41 -15.62
C ILE A 191 -4.86 9.06 -15.54
N VAL A 192 -3.55 9.08 -15.80
CA VAL A 192 -2.71 7.88 -15.73
C VAL A 192 -2.10 7.80 -14.34
N GLY A 193 -2.56 6.82 -13.58
CA GLY A 193 -1.96 6.43 -12.32
C GLY A 193 -0.77 5.48 -12.51
N PRO A 194 -0.09 5.12 -11.41
CA PRO A 194 0.99 4.13 -11.44
C PRO A 194 0.50 2.73 -11.86
N GLY A 195 1.43 1.87 -12.26
CA GLY A 195 1.18 0.45 -12.55
C GLY A 195 0.65 -0.31 -11.33
N LEU A 196 -0.02 -1.44 -11.58
CA LEU A 196 -0.64 -2.27 -10.53
C LEU A 196 0.38 -2.87 -9.54
N ASP A 197 1.64 -2.97 -9.93
CA ASP A 197 2.70 -3.48 -9.05
C ASP A 197 3.45 -2.36 -8.30
N ALA A 198 3.23 -1.09 -8.66
CA ALA A 198 4.02 0.03 -8.16
C ALA A 198 3.24 1.03 -7.29
N PHE A 199 1.90 1.03 -7.35
CA PHE A 199 1.09 2.09 -6.72
C PHE A 199 1.28 2.17 -5.20
N GLN A 200 1.44 1.02 -4.53
CA GLN A 200 1.69 0.97 -3.08
C GLN A 200 3.07 1.51 -2.72
N GLU A 201 4.07 1.29 -3.55
CA GLU A 201 5.45 1.76 -3.33
C GLU A 201 5.59 3.27 -3.51
N ILE A 202 4.80 3.84 -4.44
CA ILE A 202 4.85 5.27 -4.79
C ILE A 202 4.03 6.13 -3.82
N ALA A 203 3.09 5.53 -3.07
CA ALA A 203 2.20 6.25 -2.16
C ALA A 203 2.93 7.12 -1.11
N PRO A 204 3.99 6.65 -0.43
CA PRO A 204 4.74 7.46 0.54
C PRO A 204 5.45 8.66 -0.11
N PHE A 205 6.00 8.49 -1.32
CA PHE A 205 6.65 9.57 -2.06
C PHE A 205 5.64 10.63 -2.49
N SER A 206 4.46 10.20 -2.93
CA SER A 206 3.34 11.09 -3.29
C SER A 206 2.91 11.94 -2.10
N LEU A 207 2.85 11.35 -0.90
CA LEU A 207 2.53 12.04 0.34
C LEU A 207 3.58 13.09 0.71
N CYS A 208 4.87 12.76 0.60
CA CYS A 208 5.95 13.75 0.82
C CYS A 208 5.89 14.91 -0.19
N ASN A 209 5.58 14.61 -1.45
CA ASN A 209 5.43 15.63 -2.49
C ASN A 209 4.22 16.55 -2.28
N ALA A 210 3.18 16.06 -1.60
CA ALA A 210 2.00 16.82 -1.24
C ALA A 210 2.24 17.77 -0.06
N ASP A 211 3.05 17.34 0.92
CA ASP A 211 3.38 18.15 2.09
C ASP A 211 4.89 18.16 2.38
N SER A 212 5.52 19.29 2.03
CA SER A 212 6.97 19.45 2.16
C SER A 212 7.51 19.33 3.60
N ARG A 213 6.64 19.46 4.62
CA ARG A 213 7.00 19.28 6.03
C ARG A 213 7.33 17.81 6.35
N LEU A 214 7.00 16.90 5.44
CA LEU A 214 7.23 15.45 5.56
C LEU A 214 8.56 15.00 4.94
N HIS A 215 9.25 15.80 4.12
CA HIS A 215 10.48 15.37 3.42
C HIS A 215 11.59 14.84 4.35
N ASN A 216 11.72 15.41 5.54
CA ASN A 216 12.73 15.01 6.54
C ASN A 216 12.18 14.00 7.57
N TRP A 217 11.14 13.25 7.21
CA TRP A 217 10.59 12.19 8.04
C TRP A 217 11.20 10.84 7.67
N PRO A 218 11.46 9.96 8.65
CA PRO A 218 11.81 8.57 8.35
C PRO A 218 10.72 7.93 7.50
N LEU A 219 11.09 7.20 6.45
CA LEU A 219 10.15 6.59 5.49
C LEU A 219 9.06 5.75 6.17
N ASN A 220 9.42 5.01 7.23
CA ASN A 220 8.45 4.21 8.00
C ASN A 220 7.37 5.05 8.70
N THR A 221 7.70 6.28 9.10
CA THR A 221 6.71 7.20 9.71
C THR A 221 5.78 7.75 8.64
N VAL A 222 6.32 8.06 7.46
CA VAL A 222 5.52 8.47 6.29
C VAL A 222 4.59 7.34 5.84
N ARG A 223 5.07 6.09 5.82
CA ARG A 223 4.26 4.90 5.53
C ARG A 223 3.10 4.72 6.51
N ARG A 224 3.36 4.82 7.82
CA ARG A 224 2.28 4.74 8.82
C ARG A 224 1.24 5.85 8.67
N LEU A 225 1.66 7.08 8.37
CA LEU A 225 0.72 8.17 8.05
C LEU A 225 -0.08 7.84 6.77
N GLN A 226 0.57 7.32 5.73
CA GLN A 226 -0.10 6.90 4.50
C GLN A 226 -1.11 5.78 4.74
N GLU A 227 -0.77 4.75 5.52
CA GLU A 227 -1.68 3.66 5.90
C GLU A 227 -2.90 4.19 6.68
N ASP A 228 -2.68 5.11 7.63
CA ASP A 228 -3.74 5.75 8.43
C ASP A 228 -4.67 6.64 7.56
N LEU A 229 -4.13 7.26 6.51
CA LEU A 229 -4.92 8.00 5.53
C LEU A 229 -5.70 7.07 4.59
N VAL A 230 -5.07 6.02 4.06
CA VAL A 230 -5.73 5.03 3.20
C VAL A 230 -6.82 4.28 3.96
N LEU A 231 -6.61 3.94 5.23
CA LEU A 231 -7.63 3.31 6.07
C LEU A 231 -8.87 4.20 6.22
N ARG A 232 -8.69 5.52 6.35
CA ARG A 232 -9.83 6.45 6.36
C ARG A 232 -10.60 6.40 5.04
N ILE A 233 -9.89 6.41 3.92
CA ILE A 233 -10.50 6.37 2.58
C ILE A 233 -11.28 5.06 2.40
N ASN A 234 -10.65 3.94 2.75
CA ASN A 234 -11.27 2.62 2.68
C ASN A 234 -12.55 2.53 3.55
N LYS A 235 -12.54 3.13 4.75
CA LYS A 235 -13.73 3.19 5.61
C LYS A 235 -14.88 3.99 4.99
N ALA A 236 -14.57 5.02 4.19
CA ALA A 236 -15.59 5.79 3.46
C ALA A 236 -16.20 4.96 2.31
N GLY A 237 -15.40 4.19 1.58
CA GLY A 237 -15.89 3.33 0.49
C GLY A 237 -16.64 2.07 0.96
N SER A 238 -16.26 1.51 2.11
CA SER A 238 -16.85 0.26 2.64
C SER A 238 -17.97 0.45 3.66
N LEU A 239 -18.34 1.70 3.99
CA LEU A 239 -19.22 2.06 5.11
C LEU A 239 -18.71 1.57 6.47
N GLY A 240 -17.43 1.18 6.58
CA GLY A 240 -16.85 0.63 7.80
C GLY A 240 -16.72 1.63 8.97
N ALA A 241 -17.07 2.89 8.76
CA ALA A 241 -17.17 3.91 9.80
C ALA A 241 -18.58 3.99 10.44
N VAL A 242 -19.60 3.38 9.83
CA VAL A 242 -20.99 3.49 10.29
C VAL A 242 -21.30 2.34 11.23
N THR A 243 -21.71 2.65 12.46
CA THR A 243 -22.13 1.61 13.40
C THR A 243 -23.57 1.16 13.10
N PRO A 244 -23.95 -0.07 13.48
CA PRO A 244 -25.35 -0.50 13.40
C PRO A 244 -26.30 0.45 14.12
N LEU A 245 -25.87 1.02 15.26
CA LEU A 245 -26.68 1.98 16.01
C LEU A 245 -26.94 3.27 15.22
N ASP A 246 -25.92 3.80 14.54
CA ASP A 246 -26.05 5.02 13.73
C ASP A 246 -26.99 4.78 12.54
N LEU A 247 -26.93 3.61 11.90
CA LEU A 247 -27.85 3.23 10.82
C LEU A 247 -29.31 3.29 11.27
N HIS A 248 -29.62 2.69 12.42
CA HIS A 248 -31.00 2.59 12.93
C HIS A 248 -31.54 3.91 13.50
N THR A 249 -30.66 4.85 13.87
CA THR A 249 -31.04 6.14 14.46
C THR A 249 -31.01 7.29 13.45
N SER A 250 -30.41 7.08 12.28
CA SER A 250 -30.36 8.08 11.21
C SER A 250 -31.70 8.25 10.49
N LEU A 251 -31.98 9.48 10.03
CA LEU A 251 -33.11 9.76 9.16
C LEU A 251 -32.86 9.09 7.80
N SER A 252 -33.88 8.43 7.25
CA SER A 252 -33.82 7.90 5.89
C SER A 252 -34.26 8.97 4.90
N GLY A 253 -33.47 9.15 3.84
CA GLY A 253 -33.82 10.03 2.73
C GLY A 253 -34.97 9.48 1.89
N SER A 254 -35.42 10.24 0.89
CA SER A 254 -36.54 9.88 0.00
C SER A 254 -36.31 8.60 -0.82
N THR A 255 -35.06 8.12 -0.89
CA THR A 255 -34.66 6.88 -1.57
C THR A 255 -34.63 5.66 -0.64
N GLY A 256 -34.94 5.83 0.65
CA GLY A 256 -34.89 4.77 1.66
C GLY A 256 -33.48 4.46 2.20
N VAL A 257 -32.45 5.19 1.75
CA VAL A 257 -31.08 5.08 2.27
C VAL A 257 -30.92 6.00 3.47
N ALA A 258 -30.25 5.50 4.51
CA ALA A 258 -29.91 6.23 5.72
C ALA A 258 -28.98 7.42 5.41
N ASP A 259 -29.28 8.61 5.93
CA ASP A 259 -28.45 9.81 5.72
C ASP A 259 -27.00 9.57 6.18
N VAL A 260 -26.80 8.87 7.30
CA VAL A 260 -25.45 8.56 7.81
C VAL A 260 -24.65 7.69 6.83
N GLU A 261 -25.33 6.81 6.07
CA GLU A 261 -24.69 5.99 5.06
C GLU A 261 -24.14 6.85 3.94
N VAL A 262 -24.93 7.81 3.45
CA VAL A 262 -24.52 8.75 2.40
C VAL A 262 -23.39 9.64 2.90
N TRP A 263 -23.54 10.24 4.09
CA TRP A 263 -22.53 11.15 4.64
C TRP A 263 -21.21 10.46 5.01
N SER A 264 -21.24 9.17 5.37
CA SER A 264 -20.02 8.42 5.69
C SER A 264 -19.08 8.19 4.49
N ARG A 265 -19.62 8.29 3.27
CA ARG A 265 -18.86 8.18 2.02
C ARG A 265 -18.02 9.43 1.71
N ARG A 266 -18.27 10.53 2.42
CA ARG A 266 -17.62 11.83 2.24
C ARG A 266 -16.26 11.87 2.94
N LEU A 267 -15.27 12.39 2.22
CA LEU A 267 -13.92 12.68 2.69
C LEU A 267 -13.64 14.17 2.48
N SER A 268 -13.54 14.94 3.56
CA SER A 268 -13.14 16.35 3.46
C SER A 268 -11.62 16.47 3.33
N VAL A 269 -11.15 17.24 2.36
CA VAL A 269 -9.71 17.54 2.19
C VAL A 269 -9.17 18.28 3.43
N ALA A 270 -9.99 19.11 4.08
CA ALA A 270 -9.62 19.78 5.33
C ALA A 270 -9.44 18.80 6.50
N GLU A 271 -10.20 17.70 6.54
CA GLU A 271 -10.05 16.66 7.56
C GLU A 271 -8.79 15.82 7.34
N ILE A 272 -8.49 15.53 6.07
CA ILE A 272 -7.23 14.88 5.67
C ILE A 272 -6.05 15.77 6.08
N GLN A 273 -6.11 17.07 5.78
CA GLN A 273 -5.10 18.05 6.21
C GLN A 273 -4.96 18.08 7.74
N LYS A 274 -6.08 18.15 8.48
CA LYS A 274 -6.07 18.06 9.96
C LYS A 274 -5.44 16.77 10.46
N GLN A 275 -5.60 15.64 9.77
CA GLN A 275 -4.96 14.38 10.15
C GLN A 275 -3.44 14.44 9.94
N VAL A 276 -2.99 14.97 8.81
CA VAL A 276 -1.55 15.23 8.55
C VAL A 276 -0.98 16.18 9.61
N ASP A 277 -1.67 17.29 9.91
CA ASP A 277 -1.26 18.25 10.93
C ASP A 277 -1.24 17.65 12.33
N ARG A 278 -2.19 16.76 12.67
CA ARG A 278 -2.17 16.02 13.94
C ARG A 278 -0.92 15.17 14.05
N TRP A 279 -0.56 14.44 12.99
CA TRP A 279 0.68 13.67 12.94
C TRP A 279 1.92 14.56 13.12
N ILE A 280 1.96 15.71 12.42
CA ILE A 280 3.06 16.69 12.56
C ILE A 280 3.12 17.24 13.99
N SER A 281 1.99 17.59 14.58
CA SER A 281 1.91 18.15 15.94
C SER A 281 2.31 17.14 17.01
N ARG A 282 1.96 15.86 16.85
CA ARG A 282 2.37 14.78 17.76
C ARG A 282 3.87 14.58 17.70
N ARG A 283 4.46 14.61 16.50
CA ARG A 283 5.92 14.54 16.32
C ARG A 283 6.63 15.76 16.92
N ARG A 284 6.09 16.97 16.75
CA ARG A 284 6.62 18.19 17.38
C ARG A 284 6.52 18.13 18.90
N ARG A 285 5.39 17.70 19.46
CA ARG A 285 5.21 17.52 20.92
C ARG A 285 6.13 16.44 21.50
N GLY A 286 6.37 15.35 20.78
CA GLY A 286 7.41 14.38 21.15
C GLY A 286 8.80 15.02 21.22
N LYS A 287 9.15 15.91 20.27
CA LYS A 287 10.40 16.70 20.32
C LYS A 287 10.41 17.75 21.44
N PHE A 288 9.32 18.46 21.67
CA PHE A 288 9.21 19.48 22.73
C PHE A 288 9.08 18.89 24.14
N ALA A 289 8.55 17.69 24.32
CA ALA A 289 8.62 16.97 25.59
C ALA A 289 10.07 16.59 25.93
N VAL A 290 10.89 16.31 24.91
CA VAL A 290 12.35 16.08 25.05
C VAL A 290 13.11 17.40 25.31
N VAL A 291 12.69 18.54 24.76
CA VAL A 291 13.36 19.85 24.94
C VAL A 291 12.86 20.63 26.18
N GLY A 292 11.58 20.52 26.53
CA GLY A 292 10.92 21.21 27.65
C GLY A 292 11.25 20.63 29.03
N GLY A 293 11.89 19.46 29.08
CA GLY A 293 12.42 18.88 30.32
C GLY A 293 13.52 19.70 31.00
N PHE A 294 14.09 20.72 30.33
CA PHE A 294 15.12 21.59 30.88
C PHE A 294 14.60 22.90 31.51
N GLY A 295 13.36 23.32 31.22
CA GLY A 295 12.86 24.67 31.54
C GLY A 295 12.18 24.86 32.89
N SER A 296 11.97 23.79 33.68
CA SER A 296 11.11 23.82 34.89
C SER A 296 11.85 23.51 36.19
N LEU A 297 13.18 23.62 36.21
CA LEU A 297 14.03 23.23 37.34
C LEU A 297 14.29 24.34 38.38
N ALA A 298 13.87 25.59 38.15
CA ALA A 298 14.26 26.71 39.01
C ALA A 298 13.34 26.95 40.24
N ILE A 299 12.11 26.42 40.28
CA ILE A 299 11.13 26.79 41.34
C ILE A 299 10.75 25.59 42.24
N ILE A 300 11.05 24.35 41.86
CA ILE A 300 10.71 23.14 42.64
C ILE A 300 11.92 22.64 43.47
N PHE A 301 13.04 23.35 43.47
CA PHE A 301 14.26 22.96 44.19
C PHE A 301 14.13 23.02 45.73
N GLY A 302 13.04 23.60 46.27
CA GLY A 302 12.85 23.78 47.71
C GLY A 302 12.01 22.72 48.43
N ALA A 303 11.27 21.85 47.74
CA ALA A 303 10.20 21.08 48.42
C ALA A 303 10.12 19.58 48.12
N LEU A 304 10.99 19.00 47.28
CA LEU A 304 10.90 17.58 46.93
C LEU A 304 12.18 16.80 47.25
N LEU A 305 12.63 16.91 48.50
CA LEU A 305 13.76 16.16 49.05
C LEU A 305 13.48 14.66 49.27
N LEU A 306 12.36 14.09 48.81
CA LEU A 306 12.03 12.69 49.09
C LEU A 306 11.23 12.02 47.95
N ARG A 307 11.92 11.54 46.90
CA ARG A 307 11.66 10.24 46.21
C ARG A 307 12.63 10.04 45.04
N PRO A 308 13.32 8.89 44.95
CA PRO A 308 14.17 8.57 43.79
C PRO A 308 13.28 8.06 42.65
N VAL A 309 13.31 8.71 41.49
CA VAL A 309 12.75 8.19 40.24
C VAL A 309 13.94 7.78 39.37
N PHE A 310 14.14 6.48 39.21
CA PHE A 310 15.13 5.91 38.29
C PHE A 310 14.76 6.30 36.85
N GLN A 311 15.66 6.99 36.13
CA GLN A 311 15.55 7.16 34.68
C GLN A 311 16.23 5.97 34.00
N GLU A 312 15.46 5.14 33.27
CA GLU A 312 16.03 4.07 32.44
C GLU A 312 16.87 4.68 31.31
N THR A 313 18.06 4.13 31.08
CA THR A 313 18.93 4.61 29.99
C THR A 313 18.34 4.23 28.62
N PRO A 314 18.62 4.98 27.53
CA PRO A 314 18.15 4.63 26.19
C PRO A 314 18.54 3.21 25.75
N ALA A 315 19.68 2.73 26.25
CA ALA A 315 20.18 1.38 26.01
C ALA A 315 19.34 0.34 26.77
N GLN A 316 18.94 0.64 28.01
CA GLN A 316 18.03 -0.20 28.80
C GLN A 316 16.64 -0.24 28.18
N HIS A 317 16.14 0.89 27.68
CA HIS A 317 14.85 0.95 26.99
C HIS A 317 14.85 0.13 25.69
N ALA A 318 15.90 0.26 24.86
CA ALA A 318 16.07 -0.55 23.66
C ALA A 318 16.12 -2.06 23.96
N LEU A 319 16.78 -2.43 25.07
CA LEU A 319 16.82 -3.82 25.53
C LEU A 319 15.42 -4.30 25.97
N ASN A 320 14.67 -3.48 26.70
CA ASN A 320 13.30 -3.80 27.13
C ASN A 320 12.35 -3.98 25.94
N VAL A 321 12.47 -3.13 24.89
CA VAL A 321 11.67 -3.24 23.66
C VAL A 321 11.96 -4.55 22.93
N VAL A 322 13.23 -4.94 22.82
CA VAL A 322 13.62 -6.18 22.14
C VAL A 322 13.24 -7.41 22.97
N GLN A 323 13.49 -7.40 24.29
CA GLN A 323 13.14 -8.51 25.17
C GLN A 323 11.62 -8.72 25.31
N GLY A 324 10.83 -7.66 25.22
CA GLY A 324 9.36 -7.72 25.24
C GLY A 324 8.70 -8.12 23.92
N SER A 325 9.48 -8.32 22.84
CA SER A 325 8.97 -8.63 21.51
C SER A 325 8.75 -10.13 21.21
N ALA A 326 8.93 -10.99 22.22
CA ALA A 326 8.68 -12.43 22.08
C ALA A 326 7.19 -12.71 21.80
N GLY A 327 6.89 -13.32 20.64
CA GLY A 327 5.58 -13.90 20.31
C GLY A 327 4.51 -12.99 19.68
N LEU A 328 4.78 -11.72 19.31
CA LEU A 328 3.77 -10.79 18.76
C LEU A 328 4.33 -9.82 17.69
N VAL A 329 3.39 -9.10 17.05
CA VAL A 329 3.60 -8.00 16.07
C VAL A 329 4.67 -7.02 16.57
N ARG A 330 5.62 -6.69 15.69
CA ARG A 330 6.78 -5.85 15.98
C ARG A 330 6.40 -4.44 16.49
N PRO A 331 7.00 -3.98 17.60
CA PRO A 331 6.94 -2.58 18.01
C PRO A 331 7.52 -1.66 16.92
N ALA A 332 7.00 -0.43 16.82
CA ALA A 332 7.49 0.53 15.83
C ALA A 332 8.96 0.92 16.06
N GLU A 333 9.40 0.87 17.32
CA GLU A 333 10.76 1.18 17.77
C GLU A 333 11.73 0.00 17.60
N PHE A 334 11.27 -1.17 17.13
CA PHE A 334 12.09 -2.39 17.07
C PHE A 334 13.39 -2.20 16.27
N ARG A 335 13.30 -1.60 15.08
CA ARG A 335 14.46 -1.35 14.22
C ARG A 335 15.44 -0.36 14.84
N GLU A 336 14.93 0.67 15.48
CA GLU A 336 15.73 1.70 16.17
C GLU A 336 16.41 1.09 17.41
N SER A 337 15.71 0.23 18.13
CA SER A 337 16.22 -0.50 19.28
C SER A 337 17.36 -1.44 18.89
N ILE A 338 17.21 -2.20 17.80
CA ILE A 338 18.29 -3.03 17.26
C ILE A 338 19.52 -2.20 16.87
N ALA A 339 19.33 -1.03 16.25
CA ALA A 339 20.43 -0.13 15.91
C ALA A 339 21.14 0.43 17.17
N ILE A 340 20.37 0.80 18.20
CA ILE A 340 20.92 1.27 19.49
C ILE A 340 21.68 0.14 20.19
N ILE A 341 21.11 -1.06 20.24
CA ILE A 341 21.75 -2.26 20.82
C ILE A 341 23.06 -2.56 20.11
N ARG A 342 23.08 -2.53 18.77
CA ARG A 342 24.27 -2.71 17.95
C ARG A 342 25.32 -1.64 18.23
N ALA A 343 24.94 -0.36 18.22
CA ALA A 343 25.84 0.76 18.47
C ALA A 343 26.43 0.73 19.89
N ALA A 344 25.62 0.33 20.87
CA ALA A 344 26.02 0.17 22.26
C ALA A 344 26.74 -1.16 22.54
N LYS A 345 26.87 -2.05 21.54
CA LYS A 345 27.46 -3.39 21.65
C LYS A 345 26.82 -4.22 22.77
N LEU A 346 25.52 -4.05 22.97
CA LEU A 346 24.77 -4.81 23.97
C LEU A 346 24.53 -6.24 23.48
N ARG A 347 24.48 -7.17 24.44
CA ARG A 347 24.25 -8.58 24.17
C ARG A 347 22.76 -8.91 24.32
N LEU A 348 22.24 -9.63 23.34
CA LEU A 348 20.89 -10.22 23.31
C LEU A 348 20.97 -11.72 23.55
N ASP A 349 21.95 -12.15 24.35
CA ASP A 349 22.15 -13.55 24.67
C ASP A 349 20.97 -14.09 25.49
N GLY A 350 20.49 -15.29 25.16
CA GLY A 350 19.38 -15.92 25.88
C GLY A 350 18.01 -15.28 25.65
N VAL A 351 17.90 -14.29 24.75
CA VAL A 351 16.62 -13.67 24.41
C VAL A 351 15.75 -14.65 23.62
N SER A 352 14.44 -14.63 23.88
CA SER A 352 13.47 -15.44 23.14
C SER A 352 12.91 -14.69 21.93
N TRP A 353 13.08 -15.32 20.77
CA TRP A 353 12.60 -14.96 19.45
C TRP A 353 11.63 -16.00 18.88
N SER A 354 11.15 -16.93 19.71
CA SER A 354 10.22 -17.96 19.26
C SER A 354 8.98 -17.31 18.64
N HIS A 355 8.64 -17.74 17.43
CA HIS A 355 7.56 -17.17 16.60
C HIS A 355 7.68 -15.67 16.24
N ALA A 356 8.84 -15.05 16.46
CA ALA A 356 9.03 -13.64 16.12
C ALA A 356 9.04 -13.39 14.60
N ASP A 357 8.51 -12.25 14.17
CA ASP A 357 8.60 -11.78 12.79
C ASP A 357 9.89 -10.96 12.59
N LEU A 358 10.89 -11.58 11.99
CA LEU A 358 12.19 -11.00 11.61
C LEU A 358 12.33 -10.82 10.09
N VAL A 359 11.23 -10.87 9.33
CA VAL A 359 11.27 -10.79 7.86
C VAL A 359 12.00 -9.53 7.39
N CYS A 360 13.01 -9.73 6.53
CA CYS A 360 13.88 -8.70 5.98
C CYS A 360 14.52 -7.75 7.03
N GLN A 361 14.73 -8.22 8.27
CA GLN A 361 15.35 -7.42 9.32
C GLN A 361 16.87 -7.49 9.28
N ASP A 362 17.50 -6.38 9.63
CA ASP A 362 18.94 -6.32 9.80
C ASP A 362 19.33 -6.66 11.23
N MET A 363 19.76 -7.91 11.42
CA MET A 363 20.24 -8.50 12.66
C MET A 363 21.77 -8.72 12.63
N SER A 364 22.47 -8.10 11.67
CA SER A 364 23.91 -8.25 11.50
C SER A 364 24.68 -7.71 12.70
N ASP A 365 25.86 -8.28 12.94
CA ASP A 365 26.81 -7.90 13.99
C ASP A 365 26.25 -7.96 15.44
N LEU A 366 25.08 -8.57 15.66
CA LEU A 366 24.48 -8.71 16.99
C LEU A 366 25.02 -9.95 17.72
N SER A 367 25.15 -9.84 19.05
CA SER A 367 25.36 -11.01 19.93
C SER A 367 24.02 -11.54 20.40
N MET A 368 23.68 -12.75 19.96
CA MET A 368 22.43 -13.46 20.28
C MET A 368 22.74 -14.90 20.70
N ALA A 369 23.84 -15.13 21.42
CA ALA A 369 24.22 -16.49 21.82
C ALA A 369 23.19 -17.09 22.77
N ARG A 370 22.94 -18.40 22.66
CA ARG A 370 21.93 -19.11 23.46
C ARG A 370 20.51 -18.57 23.30
N ALA A 371 20.22 -17.80 22.25
CA ALA A 371 18.88 -17.29 22.01
C ALA A 371 17.93 -18.43 21.60
N THR A 372 16.67 -18.36 22.01
CA THR A 372 15.63 -19.32 21.56
C THR A 372 14.83 -18.70 20.42
N GLY A 373 14.41 -19.47 19.43
CA GLY A 373 13.83 -18.98 18.18
C GLY A 373 13.02 -20.05 17.47
N GLU A 374 12.31 -20.90 18.23
CA GLU A 374 11.49 -21.96 17.65
C GLU A 374 10.39 -21.35 16.78
N GLY A 375 10.27 -21.79 15.52
CA GLY A 375 9.29 -21.27 14.58
C GLY A 375 9.46 -19.80 14.20
N VAL A 376 10.67 -19.22 14.34
CA VAL A 376 10.95 -17.82 13.97
C VAL A 376 10.70 -17.57 12.48
N LYS A 377 10.10 -16.43 12.13
CA LYS A 377 9.84 -16.02 10.75
C LYS A 377 10.90 -15.05 10.27
N GLY A 378 11.98 -15.55 9.68
CA GLY A 378 13.16 -14.78 9.27
C GLY A 378 13.45 -14.78 7.76
N THR A 379 12.43 -14.91 6.92
CA THR A 379 12.61 -14.87 5.46
C THR A 379 13.30 -13.56 5.04
N GLY A 380 14.42 -13.66 4.31
CA GLY A 380 15.23 -12.51 3.89
C GLY A 380 15.95 -11.75 5.01
N ALA A 381 15.95 -12.24 6.25
CA ALA A 381 16.66 -11.60 7.36
C ALA A 381 18.18 -11.61 7.15
N ASN A 382 18.85 -10.57 7.64
CA ASN A 382 20.29 -10.43 7.59
C ASN A 382 20.92 -10.72 8.95
N PHE A 383 21.60 -11.85 9.08
CA PHE A 383 22.38 -12.28 10.25
C PHE A 383 23.89 -12.31 9.96
N ASP A 384 24.37 -11.55 8.97
CA ASP A 384 25.79 -11.49 8.66
C ASP A 384 26.62 -11.11 9.89
N ARG A 385 27.71 -11.85 10.12
CA ARG A 385 28.61 -11.68 11.27
C ARG A 385 27.94 -11.72 12.65
N ALA A 386 26.68 -12.20 12.73
CA ALA A 386 26.00 -12.35 14.01
C ALA A 386 26.64 -13.48 14.84
N PHE A 387 26.59 -13.34 16.16
CA PHE A 387 27.04 -14.37 17.10
C PHE A 387 25.82 -15.12 17.64
N LEU A 388 25.57 -16.31 17.10
CA LEU A 388 24.41 -17.17 17.31
C LEU A 388 24.79 -18.51 17.96
N SER A 389 26.01 -18.66 18.48
CA SER A 389 26.47 -19.92 19.08
C SER A 389 25.51 -20.42 20.17
N SER A 390 25.25 -21.72 20.15
CA SER A 390 24.34 -22.45 21.05
C SER A 390 22.88 -21.97 21.03
N SER A 391 22.44 -21.28 19.97
CA SER A 391 21.05 -20.82 19.83
C SER A 391 20.11 -21.92 19.34
N TRP A 392 18.80 -21.76 19.55
CA TRP A 392 17.80 -22.77 19.24
C TRP A 392 16.73 -22.25 18.26
N PHE A 393 16.99 -22.40 16.97
CA PHE A 393 16.15 -21.90 15.86
C PHE A 393 15.44 -23.07 15.14
N LYS A 394 14.94 -24.03 15.93
CA LYS A 394 14.22 -25.20 15.42
C LYS A 394 12.96 -24.77 14.65
N GLN A 395 12.67 -25.41 13.52
CA GLN A 395 11.50 -25.12 12.68
C GLN A 395 11.38 -23.66 12.20
N GLY A 396 12.48 -22.90 12.15
CA GLY A 396 12.46 -21.52 11.67
C GLY A 396 12.24 -21.39 10.15
N GLU A 397 11.52 -20.36 9.73
CA GLU A 397 11.36 -19.97 8.32
C GLU A 397 12.45 -18.95 7.93
N LEU A 398 13.58 -19.43 7.40
CA LEU A 398 14.80 -18.66 7.15
C LEU A 398 15.16 -18.61 5.65
N ASN A 399 14.17 -18.73 4.77
CA ASN A 399 14.37 -18.69 3.31
C ASN A 399 15.04 -17.39 2.86
N GLY A 400 16.03 -17.48 1.97
CA GLY A 400 16.73 -16.32 1.41
C GLY A 400 17.46 -15.44 2.44
N SER A 401 17.59 -15.89 3.69
CA SER A 401 18.29 -15.17 4.74
C SER A 401 19.81 -15.19 4.52
N ARG A 402 20.51 -14.22 5.11
CA ARG A 402 21.97 -14.12 5.03
C ARG A 402 22.60 -14.44 6.39
N PHE A 403 23.64 -15.24 6.38
CA PHE A 403 24.44 -15.66 7.53
C PHE A 403 25.94 -15.58 7.19
N GLN A 404 26.34 -14.65 6.32
CA GLN A 404 27.72 -14.60 5.85
C GLN A 404 28.66 -14.32 7.03
N PHE A 405 29.66 -15.16 7.21
CA PHE A 405 30.60 -15.08 8.34
C PHE A 405 29.93 -15.08 9.72
N ALA A 406 28.71 -15.61 9.84
CA ALA A 406 28.04 -15.76 11.12
C ALA A 406 28.69 -16.88 11.95
N ARG A 407 28.72 -16.71 13.27
CA ARG A 407 29.22 -17.71 14.21
C ARG A 407 28.04 -18.41 14.86
N MET A 408 27.88 -19.69 14.54
CA MET A 408 26.70 -20.52 14.77
C MET A 408 27.09 -21.88 15.38
N ASP A 409 28.26 -21.99 16.01
CA ASP A 409 28.70 -23.21 16.69
C ASP A 409 27.64 -23.71 17.68
N ASP A 410 27.35 -25.01 17.68
CA ASP A 410 26.33 -25.69 18.50
C ASP A 410 24.88 -25.18 18.29
N ILE A 411 24.58 -24.49 17.19
CA ILE A 411 23.20 -24.04 16.91
C ILE A 411 22.27 -25.23 16.65
N ASN A 412 21.03 -25.16 17.12
CA ASN A 412 19.98 -26.10 16.75
C ASN A 412 19.06 -25.51 15.69
N LEU A 413 19.14 -26.05 14.48
CA LEU A 413 18.32 -25.68 13.31
C LEU A 413 17.36 -26.81 12.90
N GLU A 414 17.14 -27.84 13.72
CA GLU A 414 16.31 -28.99 13.34
C GLU A 414 14.97 -28.58 12.68
N GLY A 415 14.69 -29.10 11.49
CA GLY A 415 13.46 -28.78 10.74
C GLY A 415 13.35 -27.34 10.20
N ALA A 416 14.40 -26.52 10.25
CA ALA A 416 14.36 -25.16 9.72
C ALA A 416 14.36 -25.13 8.18
N ASN A 417 13.66 -24.15 7.62
CA ASN A 417 13.58 -23.94 6.18
C ASN A 417 14.56 -22.85 5.73
N MET A 418 15.61 -23.23 5.00
CA MET A 418 16.72 -22.34 4.61
C MET A 418 16.97 -22.34 3.10
N VAL A 419 15.90 -22.51 2.29
CA VAL A 419 16.00 -22.46 0.83
C VAL A 419 16.58 -21.11 0.38
N ALA A 420 17.54 -21.14 -0.54
CA ALA A 420 18.27 -19.98 -1.05
C ALA A 420 18.99 -19.13 0.02
N ALA A 421 19.19 -19.65 1.24
CA ALA A 421 19.94 -18.95 2.28
C ALA A 421 21.43 -18.80 1.90
N ASN A 422 22.07 -17.74 2.37
CA ASN A 422 23.48 -17.48 2.12
C ASN A 422 24.30 -17.66 3.40
N LEU A 423 24.91 -18.83 3.56
CA LEU A 423 25.78 -19.24 4.65
C LEU A 423 27.28 -19.15 4.27
N TYR A 424 27.64 -18.31 3.29
CA TYR A 424 29.02 -18.18 2.84
C TYR A 424 29.96 -17.84 4.02
N GLY A 425 30.95 -18.69 4.28
CA GLY A 425 31.91 -18.48 5.36
C GLY A 425 31.34 -18.60 6.78
N ALA A 426 30.13 -19.16 6.98
CA ALA A 426 29.56 -19.36 8.31
C ALA A 426 30.32 -20.43 9.11
N GLU A 427 30.52 -20.20 10.41
CA GLU A 427 31.11 -21.17 11.35
C GLU A 427 29.98 -21.86 12.14
N ALA A 428 29.62 -23.10 11.82
CA ALA A 428 28.50 -23.83 12.40
C ALA A 428 28.91 -25.25 12.86
N ARG A 429 30.03 -25.36 13.59
CA ARG A 429 30.54 -26.64 14.12
C ARG A 429 29.54 -27.24 15.10
N ASN A 430 29.34 -28.55 15.07
CA ASN A 430 28.35 -29.28 15.88
C ASN A 430 26.89 -28.79 15.72
N ALA A 431 26.55 -28.10 14.62
CA ALA A 431 25.18 -27.64 14.40
C ALA A 431 24.20 -28.82 14.23
N LYS A 432 23.05 -28.77 14.90
CA LYS A 432 21.98 -29.76 14.71
C LYS A 432 21.15 -29.37 13.50
N MET A 433 21.31 -30.11 12.41
CA MET A 433 20.66 -29.80 11.12
C MET A 433 19.71 -30.90 10.62
N ALA A 434 19.22 -31.78 11.51
CA ALA A 434 18.29 -32.84 11.11
C ALA A 434 16.99 -32.22 10.54
N GLY A 435 16.66 -32.56 9.29
CA GLY A 435 15.46 -32.06 8.61
C GLY A 435 15.54 -30.60 8.11
N VAL A 436 16.73 -29.99 8.06
CA VAL A 436 16.90 -28.65 7.46
C VAL A 436 16.82 -28.73 5.93
N THR A 437 16.09 -27.81 5.30
CA THR A 437 16.10 -27.65 3.83
C THR A 437 17.12 -26.60 3.40
N LEU A 438 18.03 -26.96 2.50
CA LEU A 438 19.11 -26.10 2.01
C LEU A 438 19.12 -25.97 0.47
N ASP A 439 17.97 -26.19 -0.19
CA ASP A 439 17.90 -26.11 -1.64
C ASP A 439 18.34 -24.73 -2.13
N ALA A 440 19.24 -24.68 -3.11
CA ALA A 440 19.86 -23.46 -3.62
C ALA A 440 20.60 -22.58 -2.56
N ALA A 441 20.88 -23.11 -1.37
CA ALA A 441 21.65 -22.38 -0.35
C ALA A 441 23.14 -22.32 -0.71
N ASN A 442 23.78 -21.18 -0.42
CA ASN A 442 25.23 -21.03 -0.55
C ASN A 442 25.91 -21.39 0.77
N VAL A 443 26.54 -22.56 0.82
CA VAL A 443 27.33 -23.05 1.98
C VAL A 443 28.84 -23.00 1.75
N SER A 444 29.29 -22.35 0.67
CA SER A 444 30.71 -22.32 0.32
C SER A 444 31.55 -21.66 1.41
N HIS A 445 32.73 -22.24 1.69
CA HIS A 445 33.67 -21.79 2.73
C HIS A 445 33.12 -21.83 4.16
N GLY A 446 31.93 -22.38 4.40
CA GLY A 446 31.44 -22.60 5.75
C GLY A 446 32.08 -23.82 6.42
N ASP A 447 32.16 -23.78 7.74
CA ASP A 447 32.63 -24.88 8.60
C ASP A 447 31.42 -25.51 9.30
N PHE A 448 31.00 -26.69 8.85
CA PHE A 448 29.85 -27.43 9.37
C PHE A 448 30.25 -28.78 9.99
N ALA A 449 31.50 -28.87 10.46
CA ALA A 449 32.10 -30.10 10.99
C ALA A 449 31.44 -30.61 12.28
#